data_AF-A0A1J3G409-F1
#
_entry.id   AF-A0A1J3G409-F1
#
_cell.length_a   1.000
_cell.length_b   1.000
_cell.length_c   1.000
_cell.angle_alpha   90.00
_cell.angle_beta   90.00
_cell.angle_gamma   90.00
#
_symmetry.space_group_name_H-M   'P 1'
#
loop_
_entity.id
_entity.type
_entity.pdbx_description
1 polymer ?
#
loop_
_entity_poly.entity_id
_entity_poly.type
_entity_poly.pdbx_seq_one_letter_code
_entity_poly.pdbx_strand_id
1 'polypeptide(L)'
;TDTDNNMAIMFNILRKNKRVKVENLVLNRRSFAQTVENLFALSFLVKDGRVEIVVEKNASHFAVPRNGPASNLVMSGEVVYNHFV
;
A
#
# COMPACT_ATOMS: atom_id res chain seq x y z
N THR A 1 -8.66 2.18 13.54
CA THR A 1 -9.06 3.43 12.85
C THR A 1 -9.58 3.09 11.46
N ASP A 2 -10.31 3.97 10.78
CA ASP A 2 -10.76 3.73 9.40
C ASP A 2 -9.58 3.48 8.44
N THR A 3 -8.43 4.12 8.72
CA THR A 3 -7.17 3.88 8.01
C THR A 3 -6.69 2.43 8.14
N ASP A 4 -6.79 1.81 9.33
CA ASP A 4 -6.41 0.40 9.52
C ASP A 4 -7.29 -0.55 8.70
N ASN A 5 -8.59 -0.23 8.60
CA ASN A 5 -9.53 -1.00 7.80
C ASN A 5 -9.21 -0.86 6.30
N ASN A 6 -8.96 0.37 5.83
CA ASN A 6 -8.58 0.64 4.44
C ASN A 6 -7.26 -0.08 4.07
N MET A 7 -6.27 -0.09 4.96
CA MET A 7 -5.03 -0.85 4.77
C MET A 7 -5.29 -2.36 4.68
N ALA A 8 -6.12 -2.92 5.55
CA ALA A 8 -6.46 -4.35 5.54
C ALA A 8 -7.19 -4.75 4.24
N ILE A 9 -8.16 -3.94 3.81
CA ILE A 9 -8.89 -4.14 2.54
C ILE A 9 -7.93 -4.08 1.36
N MET A 10 -7.10 -3.03 1.28
CA MET A 10 -6.13 -2.86 0.19
C MET A 10 -5.12 -4.01 0.13
N PHE A 11 -4.58 -4.42 1.28
CA PHE A 11 -3.65 -5.55 1.35
C PHE A 11 -4.32 -6.86 0.94
N ASN A 12 -5.59 -7.08 1.28
CA ASN A 12 -6.35 -8.23 0.83
C ASN A 12 -6.57 -8.26 -0.69
N ILE A 13 -6.83 -7.10 -1.31
CA ILE A 13 -6.89 -6.97 -2.78
C ILE A 13 -5.55 -7.38 -3.40
N LEU A 14 -4.44 -6.87 -2.87
CA LEU A 14 -3.09 -7.22 -3.34
C LEU A 14 -2.75 -8.69 -3.12
N ARG A 15 -3.13 -9.27 -1.98
CA ARG A 15 -2.89 -10.69 -1.67
C ARG A 15 -3.58 -11.62 -2.66
N LYS A 16 -4.78 -11.25 -3.14
CA LYS A 16 -5.57 -12.00 -4.14
C LYS A 16 -5.00 -11.83 -5.55
N ASN A 17 -4.75 -10.59 -5.97
CA ASN A 17 -4.35 -10.28 -7.35
C ASN A 17 -2.84 -10.39 -7.61
N LYS A 18 -2.02 -10.46 -6.54
CA LYS A 18 -0.53 -10.48 -6.53
C LYS A 18 0.16 -9.27 -7.12
N ARG A 19 -0.49 -8.57 -8.05
CA ARG A 19 0.05 -7.43 -8.77
C ARG A 19 -1.11 -6.59 -9.28
N VAL A 20 -1.13 -5.32 -8.91
CA VAL A 20 -2.21 -4.39 -9.30
C VAL A 20 -1.61 -3.07 -9.74
N LYS A 21 -2.12 -2.49 -10.82
CA LYS A 21 -1.73 -1.13 -11.24
C LYS A 21 -2.10 -0.12 -10.16
N VAL A 22 -1.19 0.81 -9.84
CA VAL A 22 -1.39 1.77 -8.74
C VAL A 22 -2.64 2.62 -8.97
N GLU A 23 -2.90 3.04 -10.21
CA GLU A 23 -4.08 3.84 -10.54
C GLU A 23 -5.39 3.09 -10.24
N ASN A 24 -5.43 1.78 -10.42
CA ASN A 24 -6.61 0.96 -10.14
C ASN A 24 -6.83 0.72 -8.64
N LEU A 25 -5.76 0.83 -7.86
CA LEU A 25 -5.80 0.65 -6.41
C LEU A 25 -6.20 1.95 -5.69
N VAL A 26 -5.82 3.10 -6.26
CA VAL A 26 -5.98 4.41 -5.62
C VAL A 26 -7.18 5.18 -6.15
N LEU A 27 -7.39 5.23 -7.47
CA LEU A 27 -8.37 6.15 -8.06
C LEU A 27 -9.82 5.68 -7.88
N ASN A 28 -10.63 6.53 -7.26
CA ASN A 28 -12.08 6.39 -7.24
C ASN A 28 -12.73 7.59 -7.96
N ARG A 29 -13.24 7.35 -9.17
CA ARG A 29 -13.86 8.40 -10.02
C ARG A 29 -15.15 8.98 -9.44
N ARG A 30 -15.77 8.31 -8.46
CA ARG A 30 -17.01 8.75 -7.81
C ARG A 30 -16.76 9.52 -6.51
N SER A 31 -15.56 9.41 -5.94
CA SER A 31 -15.20 10.08 -4.69
C SER A 31 -13.71 10.38 -4.64
N PHE A 32 -13.38 11.67 -4.73
CA PHE A 32 -12.00 12.12 -4.57
C PHE A 32 -11.51 11.95 -3.13
N ALA A 33 -12.39 12.10 -2.12
CA ALA A 33 -12.06 11.82 -0.73
C ALA A 33 -11.58 10.36 -0.54
N GLN A 34 -12.28 9.39 -1.15
CA GLN A 34 -11.83 8.00 -1.12
C GLN A 34 -10.49 7.80 -1.84
N THR A 35 -10.24 8.55 -2.92
CA THR A 35 -8.94 8.52 -3.61
C THR A 35 -7.81 8.94 -2.67
N VAL A 36 -8.03 10.00 -1.88
CA VAL A 36 -7.07 10.45 -0.86
C VAL A 36 -6.89 9.39 0.23
N GLU A 37 -7.96 8.80 0.75
CA GLU A 37 -7.87 7.72 1.74
C GLU A 37 -7.12 6.48 1.21
N ASN A 38 -7.36 6.10 -0.05
CA ASN A 38 -6.65 4.99 -0.69
C ASN A 38 -5.15 5.32 -0.81
N LEU A 39 -4.81 6.56 -1.17
CA LEU A 39 -3.42 7.01 -1.23
C LEU A 39 -2.75 6.94 0.15
N PHE A 40 -3.45 7.39 1.20
CA PHE A 40 -2.98 7.26 2.58
C PHE A 40 -2.74 5.80 2.97
N ALA A 41 -3.71 4.91 2.71
CA ALA A 41 -3.56 3.49 3.00
C ALA A 41 -2.37 2.84 2.25
N LEU A 42 -2.21 3.16 0.96
CA LEU A 42 -1.08 2.69 0.17
C LEU A 42 0.24 3.21 0.72
N SER A 43 0.30 4.48 1.13
CA SER A 43 1.51 5.08 1.70
C SER A 43 1.98 4.36 2.96
N PHE A 44 1.05 3.98 3.84
CA PHE A 44 1.39 3.23 5.05
C PHE A 44 1.80 1.80 4.74
N LEU A 45 1.15 1.13 3.80
CA LEU A 45 1.55 -0.23 3.40
C LEU A 45 2.96 -0.27 2.76
N VAL A 46 3.32 0.77 2.01
CA VAL A 46 4.66 0.92 1.43
C VAL A 46 5.68 1.30 2.51
N LYS A 47 5.35 2.27 3.37
CA LYS A 47 6.16 2.64 4.54
C LYS A 47 6.44 1.42 5.41
N ASP A 48 5.43 0.56 5.62
CA ASP A 48 5.50 -0.66 6.40
C ASP A 48 6.13 -1.84 5.62
N GLY A 49 6.75 -1.61 4.45
CA GLY A 49 7.41 -2.65 3.66
C GLY A 49 6.51 -3.83 3.25
N ARG A 50 5.20 -3.72 3.45
CA ARG A 50 4.20 -4.75 3.11
C ARG A 50 3.83 -4.68 1.64
N VAL A 51 4.06 -3.55 0.99
CA VAL A 51 3.84 -3.34 -0.43
C VAL A 51 5.06 -2.67 -1.05
N GLU A 52 5.44 -3.12 -2.23
CA GLU A 52 6.46 -2.48 -3.06
C GLU A 52 5.80 -1.89 -4.32
N ILE A 53 6.27 -0.72 -4.75
CA ILE A 53 5.91 -0.14 -6.03
C ILE A 53 7.00 -0.45 -7.04
N VAL A 54 6.65 -1.19 -8.09
CA VAL A 54 7.54 -1.54 -9.20
C VAL A 54 7.17 -0.71 -10.42
N VAL A 55 8.17 -0.13 -11.07
CA VAL A 55 8.01 0.62 -12.32
C VAL A 55 8.45 -0.26 -13.48
N GLU A 56 7.57 -0.46 -14.47
CA GLU A 56 7.89 -1.18 -15.69
C GLU A 56 8.55 -0.27 -16.75
N LYS A 57 9.12 -0.89 -17.79
CA LYS A 57 9.76 -0.18 -18.92
C LYS A 57 8.85 0.83 -19.63
N ASN A 58 7.54 0.62 -19.57
CA ASN A 58 6.52 1.51 -20.14
C ASN A 58 6.07 2.61 -19.17
N ALA A 59 6.82 2.85 -18.08
CA ALA A 59 6.48 3.77 -16.98
C ALA A 59 5.17 3.45 -16.23
N SER A 60 4.61 2.24 -16.39
CA SER A 60 3.48 1.79 -15.58
C SER A 60 3.94 1.44 -14.17
N HIS A 61 3.15 1.84 -13.17
CA HIS A 61 3.43 1.60 -11.76
C HIS A 61 2.54 0.47 -11.24
N PHE A 62 3.14 -0.52 -10.58
CA PHE A 62 2.42 -1.66 -10.01
C PHE A 62 2.73 -1.79 -8.52
N ALA A 63 1.69 -2.00 -7.72
CA ALA A 63 1.80 -2.42 -6.34
C ALA A 63 1.85 -3.95 -6.26
N VAL A 64 2.84 -4.47 -5.53
CA VAL A 64 3.02 -5.90 -5.26
C VAL A 64 3.13 -6.14 -3.75
N PRO A 65 2.46 -7.17 -3.19
CA PRO A 65 2.57 -7.48 -1.77
C PRO A 65 3.93 -8.11 -1.47
N ARG A 66 4.53 -7.72 -0.35
CA ARG A 66 5.73 -8.33 0.23
C ARG A 66 5.39 -9.02 1.56
N ASN A 67 6.20 -9.98 1.95
CA ASN A 67 6.20 -10.57 3.29
C ASN A 67 6.90 -9.61 4.27
N GLY A 68 6.42 -8.36 4.32
CA GLY A 68 6.90 -7.37 5.28
C GLY A 68 6.46 -7.71 6.71
N PRO A 69 7.14 -7.14 7.71
CA PRO A 69 6.73 -7.20 9.11
C PRO A 69 5.25 -6.82 9.28
N ALA A 70 4.60 -7.41 10.27
CA ALA A 70 3.26 -6.97 10.65
C ALA A 70 3.32 -5.50 11.13
N SER A 71 2.31 -4.68 10.79
CA SER A 71 2.35 -3.24 11.06
C SER A 71 2.50 -2.91 12.56
N ASN A 72 2.00 -3.77 13.43
CA ASN A 72 2.17 -3.62 14.88
C ASN A 72 3.64 -3.72 15.33
N LEU A 73 4.46 -4.53 14.66
CA LEU A 73 5.90 -4.66 14.94
C LEU A 73 6.68 -3.43 14.45
N VAL A 74 6.18 -2.77 13.40
CA VAL A 74 6.73 -1.50 12.92
C VAL A 74 6.37 -0.38 13.89
N MET A 75 5.11 -0.30 14.29
CA MET A 75 4.62 0.70 15.23
C MET A 75 5.25 0.57 16.62
N SER A 76 5.59 -0.66 17.05
CA SER A 76 6.31 -0.89 18.30
C SER A 76 7.78 -0.48 18.25
N GLY A 77 8.33 -0.21 17.05
CA GLY A 77 9.75 0.07 16.84
C GLY A 77 10.65 -1.16 16.90
N GLU A 78 10.09 -2.36 17.07
CA GLU A 78 10.86 -3.62 17.00
C GLU A 78 11.42 -3.88 15.60
N VAL A 79 10.80 -3.31 14.56
CA VAL A 79 11.30 -3.33 13.19
C VAL A 79 11.34 -1.93 12.61
N VAL A 80 12.49 -1.55 12.05
CA VAL A 80 12.74 -0.22 11.47
C VAL A 80 13.04 -0.35 9.98
N TYR A 81 12.43 0.51 9.16
CA TYR A 81 12.72 0.58 7.72
C TYR A 81 13.87 1.55 7.44
N ASN A 82 14.76 1.15 6.54
CA ASN A 82 15.82 2.00 5.97
C ASN A 82 15.36 2.56 4.61
N HIS A 83 14.21 3.23 4.55
CA HIS A 83 13.80 3.96 3.35
C HIS A 83 14.11 5.46 3.54
N PHE A 84 14.87 6.02 2.60
CA PHE A 84 15.20 7.44 2.55
C PHE A 84 13.94 8.22 2.13
N VAL A 85 13.62 9.26 2.91
CA VAL A 85 12.50 10.21 2.68
C VAL A 85 12.73 10.99 1.40
#